data_AF-A0A7K5BX03-F1
#
_entry.id   AF-A0A7K5BX03-F1
#
_cell.length_a   1.000
_cell.length_b   1.000
_cell.length_c   1.000
_cell.angle_alpha   90.00
_cell.angle_beta   90.00
_cell.angle_gamma   90.00
#
_symmetry.space_group_name_H-M   'P 1'
#
loop_
_entity.id
_entity.type
_entity.pdbx_description
1 polymer ?
#
loop_
_entity_poly.entity_id
_entity_poly.type
_entity_poly.pdbx_seq_one_letter_code
_entity_poly.pdbx_strand_id
1 'polypeptide(L)'
;YGTLPSRRALKNSRLVSQKDDVHLCIMCLRAIMNYQYGFNLVMSHPHAVNEIALSLNNKNPRMKALVLELLAAVCLVRGGHEIILAAFDNFKEVCKEKHRFERLMEYFRNEDSSIDFMVACMQFINIVVHSVEDMNFRVHLQYEFTKLGLEEFLQKSRHTESEKLQVQIQAYLDNVFDVGGLLEDAETKNVALEKVEELEEHLSHLTEKLLDLENENMMRVAELEKQLLQREKELEVVKVCWGGVGAVGSGEGSQSPRTDTRRPQETYEHTSHQVHTLRRMIKEKDEAFRRHYGSEPPPVASWVVPRIGVSPPSDGSTGKCPPAPPLPGASPSIALTVGLSAIRIKKPIKTKFRLPVFNWTALKPSQISGTVFSELDDERVLEDLDLERFEELFKTKAQGPALELVCAKSKAAQKVATKVTLLEANRAKNLAITLRKAGRSADEICRAIHTFDLATLPVDFVECLMRFLPTEAEAKALRQYERERKPLEELADEDRFMLQFSKVERLPQRMAIMAFLGNFAENVQMLTPVRSW
;
A
#
# COMPACT_ATOMS: atom_id res chain seq x y z
N TYR A 1 -5.09 -27.49 45.03
CA TYR A 1 -3.89 -28.28 45.36
C TYR A 1 -2.79 -27.35 45.85
N GLY A 2 -2.69 -27.15 47.17
CA GLY A 2 -1.73 -26.22 47.79
C GLY A 2 -0.86 -26.93 48.81
N THR A 3 0.15 -27.66 48.35
CA THR A 3 1.24 -28.12 49.21
C THR A 3 2.37 -27.11 49.12
N LEU A 4 2.55 -26.32 50.18
CA LEU A 4 3.71 -25.43 50.34
C LEU A 4 4.99 -26.25 50.09
N PRO A 5 5.93 -25.76 49.25
CA PRO A 5 7.15 -26.49 48.95
C PRO A 5 7.93 -26.77 50.24
N SER A 6 8.29 -28.05 50.44
CA SER A 6 9.05 -28.49 51.61
C SER A 6 10.32 -27.63 51.76
N ARG A 7 10.66 -27.24 52.98
CA ARG A 7 11.84 -26.41 53.29
C ARG A 7 13.14 -26.98 52.70
N ARG A 8 13.21 -28.30 52.48
CA ARG A 8 14.31 -28.99 51.77
C ARG A 8 14.30 -28.71 50.26
N ALA A 9 13.13 -28.74 49.62
CA ALA A 9 12.98 -28.43 48.20
C ALA A 9 13.38 -26.98 47.89
N LEU A 10 13.00 -26.02 48.75
CA LEU A 10 13.43 -24.62 48.63
C LEU A 10 14.95 -24.46 48.73
N LYS A 11 15.60 -25.24 49.62
CA LYS A 11 17.04 -25.20 49.82
C LYS A 11 17.80 -25.77 48.61
N ASN A 12 17.30 -26.87 48.04
CA ASN A 12 17.86 -27.46 46.82
C ASN A 12 17.65 -26.57 45.60
N SER A 13 16.48 -25.93 45.47
CA SER A 13 16.18 -24.97 44.40
C SER A 13 17.13 -23.77 44.41
N ARG A 14 17.45 -23.20 45.59
CA ARG A 14 18.43 -22.12 45.72
C ARG A 14 19.83 -22.52 45.25
N LEU A 15 20.22 -23.78 45.46
CA LEU A 15 21.53 -24.30 45.05
C LEU A 15 21.62 -24.48 43.52
N VAL A 16 20.54 -24.94 42.89
CA VAL A 16 20.46 -25.10 41.42
C VAL A 16 20.31 -23.75 40.72
N SER A 17 19.58 -22.80 41.31
CA SER A 17 19.39 -21.45 40.75
C SER A 17 20.68 -20.61 40.64
N GLN A 18 21.77 -21.02 41.30
CA GLN A 18 23.08 -20.38 41.18
C GLN A 18 23.89 -20.88 39.98
N LYS A 19 23.42 -21.94 39.30
CA LYS A 19 24.06 -22.53 38.12
C LYS A 19 23.38 -22.06 36.84
N ASP A 20 24.07 -22.23 35.71
CA ASP A 20 23.52 -21.95 34.37
C ASP A 20 22.40 -22.92 33.94
N ASP A 21 22.04 -23.88 34.79
CA ASP A 21 21.03 -24.91 34.55
C ASP A 21 19.68 -24.32 34.10
N VAL A 22 19.25 -23.19 34.68
CA VAL A 22 18.00 -22.52 34.30
C VAL A 22 18.11 -21.92 32.89
N HIS A 23 19.27 -21.35 32.53
CA HIS A 23 19.49 -20.80 31.20
C HIS A 23 19.44 -21.90 30.13
N LEU A 24 20.08 -23.03 30.42
CA LEU A 24 20.09 -24.19 29.54
C LEU A 24 18.69 -24.77 29.34
N CYS A 25 17.84 -24.80 30.38
CA CYS A 25 16.44 -25.22 30.25
C CYS A 25 15.67 -24.33 29.26
N ILE A 26 15.84 -23.00 29.33
CA ILE A 26 15.23 -22.08 28.37
C ILE A 26 15.79 -22.28 26.95
N MET A 27 17.08 -22.57 26.81
CA MET A 27 17.66 -22.92 25.50
C MET A 27 17.10 -24.22 24.92
N CYS A 28 16.82 -25.23 25.77
CA CYS A 28 16.15 -26.46 25.35
C CYS A 28 14.72 -26.19 24.87
N LEU A 29 13.96 -25.35 25.60
CA LEU A 29 12.62 -24.94 25.19
C LEU A 29 12.66 -24.17 23.85
N ARG A 30 13.65 -23.29 23.65
CA ARG A 30 13.88 -22.65 22.35
C ARG A 30 14.06 -23.66 21.23
N ALA A 31 14.87 -24.71 21.45
CA ALA A 31 15.09 -25.74 20.45
C ALA A 31 13.80 -26.53 20.13
N ILE A 32 12.98 -26.83 21.15
CA ILE A 32 11.68 -27.50 20.98
C ILE A 32 10.71 -26.61 20.20
N MET A 33 10.65 -25.32 20.54
CA MET A 33 9.78 -24.33 19.89
C MET A 33 10.19 -24.01 18.45
N ASN A 34 11.44 -24.28 18.06
CA ASN A 34 11.88 -24.18 16.67
C ASN A 34 11.33 -25.32 15.79
N TYR A 35 10.77 -26.36 16.39
CA TYR A 35 10.05 -27.43 15.69
C TYR A 35 8.55 -27.21 15.77
N GLN A 36 7.86 -27.12 14.62
CA GLN A 36 6.43 -26.75 14.55
C GLN A 36 5.53 -27.56 15.50
N TYR A 37 5.72 -28.87 15.57
CA TYR A 37 4.93 -29.72 16.49
C TYR A 37 5.30 -29.46 17.96
N GLY A 38 6.59 -29.27 18.25
CA GLY A 38 7.06 -28.91 19.59
C GLY A 38 6.53 -27.56 20.07
N PHE A 39 6.46 -26.57 19.17
CA PHE A 39 5.86 -25.27 19.43
C PHE A 39 4.39 -25.38 19.86
N ASN A 40 3.58 -26.13 19.10
CA ASN A 40 2.17 -26.36 19.42
C ASN A 40 1.99 -27.11 20.75
N LEU A 41 2.87 -28.07 21.07
CA LEU A 41 2.88 -28.75 22.36
C LEU A 41 3.20 -27.79 23.52
N VAL A 42 4.14 -26.86 23.33
CA VAL A 42 4.46 -25.85 24.36
C VAL A 42 3.27 -24.92 24.59
N MET A 43 2.60 -24.47 23.54
CA MET A 43 1.42 -23.61 23.66
C MET A 43 0.23 -24.29 24.35
N SER A 44 0.00 -25.57 24.06
CA SER A 44 -1.10 -26.34 24.65
C SER A 44 -0.80 -26.85 26.06
N HIS A 45 0.48 -26.84 26.49
CA HIS A 45 0.86 -27.30 27.82
C HIS A 45 0.50 -26.27 28.91
N PRO A 46 -0.32 -26.62 29.92
CA PRO A 46 -0.91 -25.67 30.88
C PRO A 46 0.09 -24.80 31.66
N HIS A 47 1.30 -25.28 31.86
CA HIS A 47 2.31 -24.60 32.69
C HIS A 47 3.52 -24.10 31.92
N ALA A 48 3.68 -24.48 30.64
CA ALA A 48 4.96 -24.25 29.97
C ALA A 48 5.24 -22.76 29.77
N VAL A 49 4.27 -22.02 29.23
CA VAL A 49 4.41 -20.57 29.00
C VAL A 49 4.47 -19.79 30.32
N ASN A 50 3.71 -20.22 31.33
CA ASN A 50 3.75 -19.60 32.67
C ASN A 50 5.14 -19.70 33.32
N GLU A 51 5.78 -20.87 33.25
CA GLU A 51 7.13 -21.07 33.79
C GLU A 51 8.22 -20.33 32.97
N ILE A 52 8.02 -20.22 31.64
CA ILE A 52 8.86 -19.36 30.79
C ILE A 52 8.76 -17.91 31.26
N ALA A 53 7.55 -17.40 31.49
CA ALA A 53 7.34 -16.04 32.00
C ALA A 53 7.98 -15.84 33.39
N LEU A 54 7.80 -16.77 34.33
CA LEU A 54 8.41 -16.71 35.66
C LEU A 54 9.94 -16.67 35.62
N SER A 55 10.56 -17.26 34.61
CA SER A 55 12.01 -17.25 34.38
C SER A 55 12.57 -15.85 34.06
N LEU A 56 11.71 -14.87 33.77
CA LEU A 56 12.09 -13.46 33.65
C LEU A 56 12.68 -12.89 34.96
N ASN A 57 12.36 -13.48 36.13
CA ASN A 57 12.94 -13.07 37.42
C ASN A 57 14.44 -13.43 37.58
N ASN A 58 15.03 -14.14 36.62
CA ASN A 58 16.45 -14.47 36.67
C ASN A 58 17.32 -13.21 36.52
N LYS A 59 18.42 -13.12 37.28
CA LYS A 59 19.31 -11.95 37.26
C LYS A 59 20.06 -11.78 35.94
N ASN A 60 20.29 -12.87 35.18
CA ASN A 60 21.07 -12.83 33.95
C ASN A 60 20.30 -12.11 32.82
N PRO A 61 20.77 -10.95 32.32
CA PRO A 61 20.07 -10.18 31.27
C PRO A 61 19.97 -10.97 29.97
N ARG A 62 20.95 -11.83 29.65
CA ARG A 62 20.91 -12.71 28.47
C ARG A 62 19.76 -13.72 28.55
N MET A 63 19.48 -14.24 29.75
CA MET A 63 18.34 -15.14 29.94
C MET A 63 17.03 -14.37 29.79
N LYS A 64 16.92 -13.17 30.38
CA LYS A 64 15.72 -12.34 30.24
C LYS A 64 15.42 -12.01 28.78
N ALA A 65 16.45 -11.65 28.01
CA ALA A 65 16.32 -11.39 26.58
C ALA A 65 15.76 -12.61 25.84
N LEU A 66 16.33 -13.80 26.08
CA LEU A 66 15.86 -15.04 25.46
C LEU A 66 14.43 -15.40 25.87
N VAL A 67 14.06 -15.21 27.14
CA VAL A 67 12.68 -15.41 27.61
C VAL A 67 11.72 -14.50 26.85
N LEU A 68 12.05 -13.21 26.69
CA LEU A 68 11.22 -12.25 25.97
C LEU A 68 11.11 -12.58 24.47
N GLU A 69 12.18 -13.05 23.84
CA GLU A 69 12.14 -13.55 22.45
C GLU A 69 11.16 -14.71 22.29
N LEU A 70 11.16 -15.67 23.23
CA LEU A 70 10.24 -16.82 23.19
C LEU A 70 8.79 -16.40 23.42
N LEU A 71 8.54 -15.53 24.40
CA LEU A 71 7.20 -15.01 24.69
C LEU A 71 6.67 -14.17 23.52
N ALA A 72 7.51 -13.37 22.89
CA ALA A 72 7.16 -12.61 21.69
C ALA A 72 6.76 -13.53 20.52
N ALA A 73 7.49 -14.62 20.31
CA ALA A 73 7.17 -15.60 19.27
C ALA A 73 5.81 -16.29 19.51
N VAL A 74 5.48 -16.62 20.77
CA VAL A 74 4.16 -17.15 21.13
C VAL A 74 3.07 -16.09 20.98
N CYS A 75 3.34 -14.83 21.35
CA CYS A 75 2.37 -13.75 21.27
C CYS A 75 1.87 -13.49 19.83
N LEU A 76 2.74 -13.67 18.83
CA LEU A 76 2.44 -13.39 17.42
C LEU A 76 1.57 -14.43 16.70
N VAL A 77 1.41 -15.64 17.26
CA VAL A 77 0.60 -16.68 16.61
C VAL A 77 -0.87 -16.59 17.03
N ARG A 78 -1.76 -17.13 16.20
CA ARG A 78 -3.21 -17.15 16.50
C ARG A 78 -3.48 -17.82 17.86
N GLY A 79 -4.27 -17.15 18.70
CA GLY A 79 -4.59 -17.59 20.07
C GLY A 79 -3.44 -17.45 21.07
N GLY A 80 -2.22 -17.10 20.62
CA GLY A 80 -1.06 -16.98 21.51
C GLY A 80 -1.08 -15.75 22.40
N HIS A 81 -1.71 -14.65 21.96
CA HIS A 81 -1.84 -13.42 22.74
C HIS A 81 -2.54 -13.64 24.08
N GLU A 82 -3.67 -14.36 24.08
CA GLU A 82 -4.43 -14.71 25.30
C GLU A 82 -3.58 -15.55 26.27
N ILE A 83 -2.80 -16.50 25.75
CA ILE A 83 -1.89 -17.34 26.54
C ILE A 83 -0.83 -16.47 27.22
N ILE A 84 -0.27 -15.49 26.50
CA ILE A 84 0.73 -14.57 27.06
C ILE A 84 0.14 -13.69 28.15
N LEU A 85 -1.05 -13.12 27.93
CA LEU A 85 -1.71 -12.32 28.96
C LEU A 85 -2.03 -13.15 30.22
N ALA A 86 -2.56 -14.36 30.05
CA ALA A 86 -2.83 -15.28 31.15
C ALA A 86 -1.54 -15.67 31.90
N ALA A 87 -0.42 -15.85 31.18
CA ALA A 87 0.88 -16.11 31.79
C ALA A 87 1.38 -14.94 32.64
N PHE A 88 1.15 -13.70 32.19
CA PHE A 88 1.50 -12.51 32.96
C PHE A 88 0.51 -12.19 34.10
N ASP A 89 -0.75 -12.62 33.99
CA ASP A 89 -1.68 -12.62 35.12
C ASP A 89 -1.24 -13.63 36.19
N ASN A 90 -0.80 -14.84 35.79
CA ASN A 90 -0.18 -15.79 36.71
C ASN A 90 1.11 -15.24 37.33
N PHE A 91 1.95 -14.56 36.52
CA PHE A 91 3.17 -13.92 36.99
C PHE A 91 2.87 -12.87 38.07
N LYS A 92 1.86 -12.03 37.85
CA LYS A 92 1.39 -11.03 38.82
C LYS A 92 1.01 -11.67 40.15
N GLU A 93 0.18 -12.72 40.12
CA GLU A 93 -0.27 -13.39 41.35
C GLU A 93 0.88 -14.08 42.10
N VAL A 94 1.76 -14.79 41.38
CA VAL A 94 2.88 -15.54 41.99
C VAL A 94 3.97 -14.59 42.51
N CYS A 95 4.29 -13.53 41.77
CA CYS A 95 5.29 -12.53 42.15
C CYS A 95 4.73 -11.44 43.08
N LYS A 96 3.41 -11.39 43.28
CA LYS A 96 2.68 -10.40 44.08
C LYS A 96 2.85 -8.97 43.57
N GLU A 97 2.72 -8.79 42.25
CA GLU A 97 2.70 -7.47 41.64
C GLU A 97 1.34 -6.79 41.86
N LYS A 98 1.33 -5.46 41.94
CA LYS A 98 0.06 -4.71 42.01
C LYS A 98 -0.60 -4.66 40.65
N HIS A 99 0.21 -4.45 39.62
CA HIS A 99 -0.21 -4.39 38.23
C HIS A 99 0.53 -5.45 37.42
N ARG A 100 -0.13 -5.99 36.39
CA ARG A 100 0.53 -6.87 35.43
C ARG A 100 1.67 -6.11 34.74
N PHE A 101 2.77 -6.79 34.45
CA PHE A 101 3.98 -6.24 33.81
C PHE A 101 4.81 -5.27 34.69
N GLU A 102 4.48 -5.11 35.97
CA GLU A 102 5.17 -4.15 36.84
C GLU A 102 6.68 -4.44 36.95
N ARG A 103 7.08 -5.69 37.20
CA ARG A 103 8.50 -6.08 37.25
C ARG A 103 9.18 -6.07 35.89
N LEU A 104 8.45 -6.37 34.82
CA LEU A 104 8.98 -6.24 33.46
C LEU A 104 9.45 -4.80 33.24
N MET A 105 8.62 -3.83 33.61
CA MET A 105 8.96 -2.42 33.55
C MET A 105 10.06 -2.00 34.55
N GLU A 106 10.11 -2.60 35.74
CA GLU A 106 11.23 -2.40 36.67
C GLU A 106 12.56 -2.88 36.05
N TYR A 107 12.60 -4.07 35.46
CA TYR A 107 13.79 -4.61 34.81
C TYR A 107 14.19 -3.77 33.60
N PHE A 108 13.23 -3.29 32.82
CA PHE A 108 13.51 -2.48 31.64
C PHE A 108 14.09 -1.11 31.99
N ARG A 109 13.51 -0.43 32.99
CA ARG A 109 13.95 0.92 33.39
C ARG A 109 15.30 0.96 34.10
N ASN A 110 15.64 -0.11 34.79
CA ASN A 110 16.84 -0.17 35.63
C ASN A 110 18.03 -0.85 34.92
N GLU A 111 17.88 -1.28 33.66
CA GLU A 111 18.92 -1.95 32.90
C GLU A 111 19.62 -0.97 31.94
N ASP A 112 20.85 -0.60 32.27
CA ASP A 112 21.69 0.24 31.42
C ASP A 112 22.82 -0.55 30.72
N SER A 113 23.08 -1.80 31.14
CA SER A 113 24.26 -2.55 30.69
C SER A 113 24.00 -3.43 29.48
N SER A 114 22.80 -3.99 29.34
CA SER A 114 22.49 -4.97 28.28
C SER A 114 21.54 -4.39 27.22
N ILE A 115 22.12 -3.90 26.13
CA ILE A 115 21.36 -3.43 24.95
C ILE A 115 20.47 -4.54 24.38
N ASP A 116 20.98 -5.78 24.28
CA ASP A 116 20.21 -6.89 23.69
C ASP A 116 18.94 -7.21 24.49
N PHE A 117 19.00 -7.13 25.84
CA PHE A 117 17.80 -7.25 26.67
C PHE A 117 16.83 -6.09 26.44
N MET A 118 17.32 -4.85 26.41
CA MET A 118 16.46 -3.69 26.16
C MET A 118 15.75 -3.77 24.81
N VAL A 119 16.45 -4.21 23.76
CA VAL A 119 15.86 -4.46 22.43
C VAL A 119 14.78 -5.54 22.50
N ALA A 120 15.06 -6.68 23.12
CA ALA A 120 14.08 -7.77 23.26
C ALA A 120 12.86 -7.35 24.10
N CYS A 121 13.08 -6.57 25.16
CA CYS A 121 12.01 -6.05 26.03
C CYS A 121 11.12 -5.06 25.28
N MET A 122 11.72 -4.10 24.58
CA MET A 122 10.96 -3.14 23.78
C MET A 122 10.19 -3.85 22.66
N GLN A 123 10.82 -4.80 21.97
CA GLN A 123 10.16 -5.59 20.93
C GLN A 123 8.97 -6.39 21.49
N PHE A 124 9.12 -7.01 22.66
CA PHE A 124 8.02 -7.72 23.32
C PHE A 124 6.86 -6.78 23.66
N ILE A 125 7.15 -5.59 24.21
CA ILE A 125 6.13 -4.57 24.51
C ILE A 125 5.40 -4.14 23.23
N ASN A 126 6.14 -3.88 22.14
CA ASN A 126 5.54 -3.52 20.84
C ASN A 126 4.57 -4.59 20.36
N ILE A 127 4.97 -5.86 20.48
CA ILE A 127 4.14 -6.99 20.04
C ILE A 127 2.90 -7.11 20.92
N VAL A 128 3.05 -7.17 22.26
CA VAL A 128 1.91 -7.41 23.16
C VAL A 128 0.88 -6.28 23.08
N VAL A 129 1.30 -5.03 22.86
CA VAL A 129 0.39 -3.88 22.75
C VAL A 129 -0.21 -3.77 21.34
N HIS A 130 0.60 -3.85 20.27
CA HIS A 130 0.17 -3.45 18.93
C HIS A 130 -0.26 -4.59 18.01
N SER A 131 -0.07 -5.87 18.39
CA SER A 131 -0.48 -7.02 17.57
C SER A 131 -1.96 -7.41 17.71
N VAL A 132 -2.71 -6.80 18.63
CA VAL A 132 -4.12 -7.11 18.86
C VAL A 132 -5.03 -6.55 17.76
N GLU A 133 -6.10 -7.29 17.45
CA GLU A 133 -7.06 -6.92 16.40
C GLU A 133 -8.07 -5.86 16.87
N ASP A 134 -8.49 -5.90 18.15
CA ASP A 134 -9.40 -4.91 18.73
C ASP A 134 -8.64 -3.63 19.12
N MET A 135 -9.00 -2.51 18.48
CA MET A 135 -8.38 -1.21 18.72
C MET A 135 -8.68 -0.65 20.12
N ASN A 136 -9.84 -0.94 20.70
CA ASN A 136 -10.14 -0.53 22.08
C ASN A 136 -9.24 -1.29 23.06
N PHE A 137 -9.06 -2.58 22.81
CA PHE A 137 -8.17 -3.41 23.61
C PHE A 137 -6.70 -2.97 23.45
N ARG A 138 -6.29 -2.58 22.25
CA ARG A 138 -4.96 -1.98 22.01
C ARG A 138 -4.73 -0.72 22.84
N VAL A 139 -5.69 0.21 22.83
CA VAL A 139 -5.62 1.44 23.64
C VAL A 139 -5.58 1.11 25.13
N HIS A 140 -6.35 0.13 25.59
CA HIS A 140 -6.32 -0.34 26.97
C HIS A 140 -4.93 -0.86 27.37
N LEU A 141 -4.34 -1.75 26.58
CA LEU A 141 -2.99 -2.29 26.83
C LEU A 141 -1.92 -1.20 26.77
N GLN A 142 -2.01 -0.28 25.82
CA GLN A 142 -1.13 0.88 25.75
C GLN A 142 -1.19 1.68 27.05
N TYR A 143 -2.40 1.95 27.55
CA TYR A 143 -2.60 2.71 28.79
C TYR A 143 -2.12 1.96 30.05
N GLU A 144 -2.18 0.63 30.08
CA GLU A 144 -1.54 -0.16 31.15
C GLU A 144 -0.04 0.15 31.24
N PHE A 145 0.67 0.14 30.11
CA PHE A 145 2.10 0.47 30.09
C PHE A 145 2.38 1.96 30.36
N THR A 146 1.51 2.87 29.89
CA THR A 146 1.59 4.29 30.27
C THR A 146 1.52 4.47 31.77
N LYS A 147 0.59 3.79 32.46
CA LYS A 147 0.48 3.81 33.94
C LYS A 147 1.71 3.27 34.66
N LEU A 148 2.44 2.35 34.03
CA LEU A 148 3.71 1.84 34.55
C LEU A 148 4.89 2.78 34.27
N GLY A 149 4.67 3.92 33.60
CA GLY A 149 5.68 4.93 33.30
C GLY A 149 6.55 4.58 32.08
N LEU A 150 6.02 3.83 31.11
CA LEU A 150 6.74 3.52 29.87
C LEU A 150 7.05 4.79 29.08
N GLU A 151 6.07 5.69 28.91
CA GLU A 151 6.22 6.88 28.09
C GLU A 151 7.31 7.83 28.61
N GLU A 152 7.34 8.09 29.92
CA GLU A 152 8.39 8.88 30.57
C GLU A 152 9.78 8.27 30.37
N PHE A 153 9.87 6.95 30.39
CA PHE A 153 11.11 6.24 30.13
C PHE A 153 11.53 6.36 28.67
N LEU A 154 10.61 6.14 27.72
CA LEU A 154 10.90 6.26 26.28
C LEU A 154 11.31 7.69 25.89
N GLN A 155 10.74 8.71 26.52
CA GLN A 155 11.13 10.10 26.29
C GLN A 155 12.59 10.36 26.69
N LYS A 156 13.04 9.78 27.81
CA LYS A 156 14.44 9.83 28.25
C LYS A 156 15.36 9.01 27.33
N SER A 157 14.91 7.82 26.96
CA SER A 157 15.69 6.86 26.16
C SER A 157 15.65 7.13 24.65
N ARG A 158 14.93 8.17 24.19
CA ARG A 158 14.82 8.54 22.77
C ARG A 158 16.16 8.89 22.12
N HIS A 159 17.11 9.36 22.92
CA HIS A 159 18.46 9.75 22.47
C HIS A 159 19.50 8.65 22.76
N THR A 160 19.10 7.39 22.84
CA THR A 160 20.03 6.27 22.97
C THR A 160 21.02 6.25 21.79
N GLU A 161 22.28 5.94 22.05
CA GLU A 161 23.30 5.75 21.00
C GLU A 161 23.10 4.44 20.22
N SER A 162 22.26 3.53 20.72
CA SER A 162 22.01 2.24 20.08
C SER A 162 20.96 2.35 18.99
N GLU A 163 21.38 2.24 17.73
CA GLU A 163 20.48 2.20 16.57
C GLU A 163 19.42 1.08 16.69
N LYS A 164 19.80 -0.09 17.18
CA LYS A 164 18.88 -1.23 17.33
C LYS A 164 17.75 -0.92 18.30
N LEU A 165 18.07 -0.33 19.44
CA LEU A 165 17.07 0.05 20.44
C LEU A 165 16.24 1.24 19.94
N GLN A 166 16.88 2.23 19.31
CA GLN A 166 16.20 3.39 18.73
C GLN A 166 15.13 2.97 17.71
N VAL A 167 15.41 1.99 16.85
CA VAL A 167 14.42 1.46 15.90
C VAL A 167 13.22 0.85 16.62
N GLN A 168 13.42 0.10 17.72
CA GLN A 168 12.31 -0.48 18.48
C GLN A 168 11.49 0.58 19.22
N ILE A 169 12.15 1.60 19.79
CA ILE A 169 11.49 2.72 20.45
C ILE A 169 10.65 3.50 19.43
N GLN A 170 11.24 3.84 18.27
CA GLN A 170 10.52 4.58 17.24
C GLN A 170 9.34 3.78 16.70
N ALA A 171 9.50 2.48 16.48
CA ALA A 171 8.40 1.61 16.06
C ALA A 171 7.23 1.57 17.05
N TYR A 172 7.48 1.73 18.35
CA TYR A 172 6.40 1.89 19.33
C TYR A 172 5.73 3.25 19.18
N LEU A 173 6.52 4.33 19.19
CA LEU A 173 6.02 5.70 19.14
C LEU A 173 5.18 5.96 17.87
N ASP A 174 5.59 5.41 16.73
CA ASP A 174 4.84 5.51 15.46
C ASP A 174 3.48 4.78 15.52
N ASN A 175 3.32 3.86 16.46
CA ASN A 175 2.14 3.01 16.64
C ASN A 175 1.30 3.37 17.87
N VAL A 176 1.68 4.40 18.62
CA VAL A 176 0.91 4.91 19.76
C VAL A 176 -0.40 5.52 19.26
N PHE A 177 -1.52 5.14 19.89
CA PHE A 177 -2.82 5.74 19.67
C PHE A 177 -2.98 7.00 20.52
N ASP A 178 -3.17 8.16 19.86
CA ASP A 178 -3.63 9.39 20.49
C ASP A 178 -5.12 9.57 20.22
N VAL A 179 -5.95 9.09 21.15
CA VAL A 179 -7.42 9.19 21.04
C VAL A 179 -7.88 10.65 21.07
N GLY A 180 -7.17 11.52 21.78
CA GLY A 180 -7.49 12.95 21.84
C GLY A 180 -7.30 13.61 20.48
N GLY A 181 -6.10 13.46 19.91
CA GLY A 181 -5.79 13.99 18.57
C GLY A 181 -6.73 13.45 17.49
N LEU A 182 -7.07 12.16 17.52
CA LEU A 182 -8.02 11.57 16.56
C LEU A 182 -9.44 12.16 16.66
N LEU A 183 -9.88 12.55 17.86
CA LEU A 183 -11.18 13.20 18.04
C LEU A 183 -11.17 14.64 17.53
N GLU A 184 -10.09 15.39 17.79
CA GLU A 184 -9.91 16.76 17.27
C GLU A 184 -9.84 16.77 15.72
N ASP A 185 -9.14 15.80 15.14
CA ASP A 185 -9.07 15.62 13.68
C ASP A 185 -10.44 15.28 13.08
N ALA A 186 -11.24 14.45 13.77
CA ALA A 186 -12.58 14.08 13.33
C ALA A 186 -13.55 15.28 13.38
N GLU A 187 -13.48 16.10 14.43
CA GLU A 187 -14.25 17.35 14.52
C GLU A 187 -13.84 18.33 13.41
N THR A 188 -12.54 18.48 13.18
CA THR A 188 -12.00 19.33 12.10
C THR A 188 -12.47 18.85 10.72
N LYS A 189 -12.51 17.53 10.49
CA LYS A 189 -13.03 16.93 9.24
C LYS A 189 -14.50 17.29 9.02
N ASN A 190 -15.33 17.25 10.06
CA ASN A 190 -16.75 17.59 9.94
C ASN A 190 -16.94 19.06 9.55
N VAL A 191 -16.21 19.99 10.17
CA VAL A 191 -16.24 21.43 9.80
C VAL A 191 -15.80 21.64 8.35
N ALA A 192 -14.79 20.91 7.89
CA ALA A 192 -14.34 20.99 6.50
C ALA A 192 -15.40 20.47 5.52
N LEU A 193 -16.14 19.40 5.87
CA LEU A 193 -17.23 18.86 5.05
C LEU A 193 -18.40 19.85 4.94
N GLU A 194 -18.77 20.53 6.03
CA GLU A 194 -19.78 21.61 5.99
C GLU A 194 -19.36 22.72 5.02
N LYS A 195 -18.07 23.07 5.00
CA LYS A 195 -17.57 24.09 4.05
C LYS A 195 -17.60 23.61 2.60
N VAL A 196 -17.37 22.32 2.35
CA VAL A 196 -17.51 21.74 1.01
C VAL A 196 -18.97 21.81 0.55
N GLU A 197 -19.91 21.47 1.41
CA GLU A 197 -21.36 21.54 1.11
C GLU A 197 -21.78 22.98 0.78
N GLU A 198 -21.36 23.98 1.57
CA GLU A 198 -21.63 25.40 1.28
C GLU A 198 -21.07 25.84 -0.08
N LEU A 199 -19.87 25.38 -0.44
CA LEU A 199 -19.26 25.69 -1.74
C LEU A 199 -19.99 25.00 -2.89
N GLU A 200 -20.47 23.77 -2.71
CA GLU A 200 -21.28 23.06 -3.69
C GLU A 200 -22.63 23.76 -3.93
N GLU A 201 -23.29 24.24 -2.86
CA GLU A 201 -24.50 25.05 -2.97
C GLU A 201 -24.25 26.37 -3.73
N HIS A 202 -23.16 27.07 -3.40
CA HIS A 202 -22.79 28.31 -4.09
C HIS A 202 -22.50 28.07 -5.58
N LEU A 203 -21.83 26.97 -5.93
CA LEU A 203 -21.59 26.60 -7.33
C LEU A 203 -22.89 26.25 -8.05
N SER A 204 -23.81 25.55 -7.41
CA SER A 204 -25.14 25.26 -7.96
C SER A 204 -25.91 26.55 -8.25
N HIS A 205 -25.95 27.47 -7.29
CA HIS A 205 -26.63 28.75 -7.45
C HIS A 205 -26.03 29.60 -8.57
N LEU A 206 -24.69 29.66 -8.67
CA LEU A 206 -24.02 30.38 -9.75
C LEU A 206 -24.28 29.74 -11.11
N THR A 207 -24.37 28.40 -11.18
CA THR A 207 -24.65 27.67 -12.42
C THR A 207 -26.08 27.92 -12.90
N GLU A 208 -27.07 27.89 -12.00
CA GLU A 208 -28.46 28.24 -12.30
C GLU A 208 -28.58 29.69 -12.79
N LYS A 209 -27.92 30.63 -12.10
CA LYS A 209 -27.90 32.04 -12.50
C LYS A 209 -27.24 32.27 -13.85
N LEU A 210 -26.18 31.52 -14.17
CA LEU A 210 -25.56 31.56 -15.49
C LEU A 210 -26.52 31.05 -16.56
N LEU A 211 -27.21 29.94 -16.32
CA LEU A 211 -28.20 29.38 -17.23
C LEU A 211 -29.36 30.35 -17.49
N ASP A 212 -29.87 31.01 -16.45
CA ASP A 212 -30.91 32.04 -16.58
C ASP A 212 -30.45 33.22 -17.43
N LEU A 213 -29.22 33.72 -17.19
CA LEU A 213 -28.64 34.80 -17.98
C LEU A 213 -28.40 34.39 -19.45
N GLU A 214 -28.00 33.14 -19.70
CA GLU A 214 -27.88 32.58 -21.04
C GLU A 214 -29.24 32.53 -21.75
N ASN A 215 -30.28 32.05 -21.07
CA ASN A 215 -31.65 32.00 -21.59
C ASN A 215 -32.20 33.40 -21.88
N GLU A 216 -32.02 34.36 -20.97
CA GLU A 216 -32.42 35.75 -21.19
C GLU A 216 -31.70 36.37 -22.40
N ASN A 217 -30.39 36.11 -22.54
CA ASN A 217 -29.62 36.60 -23.67
C ASN A 217 -30.10 35.98 -24.99
N MET A 218 -30.37 34.68 -25.00
CA MET A 218 -30.94 33.97 -26.15
C MET A 218 -32.28 34.56 -26.57
N MET A 219 -33.19 34.79 -25.62
CA MET A 219 -34.49 35.43 -25.90
C MET A 219 -34.34 36.84 -26.47
N ARG A 220 -33.41 37.65 -25.93
CA ARG A 220 -33.14 38.99 -26.46
C ARG A 220 -32.57 38.97 -27.88
N VAL A 221 -31.73 37.99 -28.21
CA VAL A 221 -31.23 37.81 -29.58
C VAL A 221 -32.36 37.42 -30.52
N ALA A 222 -33.19 36.44 -30.16
CA ALA A 222 -34.33 36.01 -30.96
C ALA A 222 -35.35 37.14 -31.24
N GLU A 223 -35.61 38.01 -30.25
CA GLU A 223 -36.48 39.17 -30.45
C GLU A 223 -35.88 40.21 -31.40
N LEU A 224 -34.56 40.46 -31.33
CA LEU A 224 -33.87 41.33 -32.28
C LEU A 224 -33.89 40.75 -33.70
N GLU A 225 -33.70 39.43 -33.86
CA GLU A 225 -33.81 38.74 -35.15
C GLU A 225 -35.23 38.83 -35.73
N LYS A 226 -36.26 38.72 -34.90
CA LYS A 226 -37.66 38.90 -35.32
C LYS A 226 -37.93 40.33 -35.79
N GLN A 227 -37.43 41.33 -35.06
CA GLN A 227 -37.54 42.74 -35.46
C GLN A 227 -36.80 43.01 -36.77
N LEU A 228 -35.62 42.42 -36.95
CA LEU A 228 -34.87 42.46 -38.20
C LEU A 228 -35.71 41.92 -39.35
N LEU A 229 -36.26 40.71 -39.21
CA LEU A 229 -37.05 40.07 -40.26
C LEU A 229 -38.29 40.91 -40.65
N GLN A 230 -38.95 41.51 -39.66
CA GLN A 230 -40.08 42.40 -39.89
C GLN A 230 -39.68 43.65 -40.68
N ARG A 231 -38.56 44.29 -40.30
CA ARG A 231 -38.03 45.48 -41.01
C ARG A 231 -37.53 45.14 -42.41
N GLU A 232 -36.96 43.96 -42.63
CA GLU A 232 -36.56 43.48 -43.97
C GLU A 232 -37.78 43.28 -44.87
N LYS A 233 -38.87 42.73 -44.33
CA LYS A 233 -40.14 42.60 -45.06
C LYS A 233 -40.73 43.97 -45.42
N GLU A 234 -40.72 44.92 -44.49
CA GLU A 234 -41.14 46.31 -44.74
C GLU A 234 -40.27 46.97 -45.81
N LEU A 235 -38.95 46.76 -45.76
CA LEU A 235 -38.00 47.26 -46.76
C LEU A 235 -38.28 46.67 -48.15
N GLU A 236 -38.58 45.37 -48.26
CA GLU A 236 -38.94 44.73 -49.53
C GLU A 236 -40.25 45.30 -50.10
N VAL A 237 -41.25 45.55 -49.25
CA VAL A 237 -42.50 46.21 -49.66
C VAL A 237 -42.25 47.62 -50.18
N VAL A 238 -41.46 48.43 -49.46
CA VAL A 238 -41.08 49.79 -49.89
C VAL A 238 -40.29 49.75 -51.21
N LYS A 239 -39.40 48.76 -51.37
CA LYS A 239 -38.61 48.54 -52.59
C LYS A 239 -39.47 48.16 -53.79
N VAL A 240 -40.49 47.31 -53.61
CA VAL A 240 -41.45 46.95 -54.66
C VAL A 240 -42.33 48.15 -55.03
N CYS A 241 -42.82 48.92 -54.04
CA CYS A 241 -43.57 50.16 -54.28
C CYS A 241 -42.73 51.22 -55.02
N TRP A 242 -41.42 51.29 -54.76
CA TRP A 242 -40.49 52.13 -55.52
C TRP A 242 -40.24 51.61 -56.94
N GLY A 243 -39.93 50.31 -57.08
CA GLY A 243 -39.64 49.66 -58.37
C GLY A 243 -40.82 49.64 -59.34
N GLY A 244 -42.06 49.65 -58.85
CA GLY A 244 -43.28 49.76 -59.65
C GLY A 244 -43.48 51.12 -60.35
N VAL A 245 -42.80 52.18 -59.90
CA VAL A 245 -42.89 53.51 -60.53
C VAL A 245 -42.02 53.61 -61.80
N GLY A 246 -41.06 52.70 -61.99
CA GLY A 246 -40.13 52.71 -63.14
C GLY A 246 -40.55 51.87 -64.36
N ALA A 247 -41.65 51.11 -64.28
CA ALA A 247 -42.01 50.11 -65.32
C ALA A 247 -43.18 50.50 -66.24
N VAL A 248 -43.78 51.69 -66.10
CA VAL A 248 -44.81 52.19 -67.03
C VAL A 248 -44.28 53.44 -67.73
N GLY A 249 -43.68 53.26 -68.89
CA GLY A 249 -43.18 54.35 -69.72
C GLY A 249 -42.95 53.90 -71.15
N SER A 250 -44.02 53.72 -71.92
CA SER A 250 -43.98 53.69 -73.39
C SER A 250 -45.29 54.25 -73.93
N GLY A 251 -45.28 55.53 -74.32
CA GLY A 251 -46.40 56.23 -74.92
C GLY A 251 -46.30 57.73 -74.71
N GLU A 252 -46.12 58.46 -75.80
CA GLU A 252 -45.72 59.86 -75.92
C GLU A 252 -46.70 60.90 -75.30
N GLY A 253 -46.14 62.06 -74.92
CA GLY A 253 -46.82 63.35 -75.03
C GLY A 253 -47.24 64.08 -73.74
N SER A 254 -46.63 65.25 -73.53
CA SER A 254 -47.16 66.45 -72.84
C SER A 254 -46.95 66.65 -71.31
N GLN A 255 -46.94 67.95 -70.97
CA GLN A 255 -46.41 68.64 -69.78
C GLN A 255 -46.99 68.29 -68.38
N SER A 256 -46.07 68.17 -67.39
CA SER A 256 -46.17 68.39 -65.91
C SER A 256 -47.10 67.47 -65.07
N PRO A 257 -46.81 67.16 -63.78
CA PRO A 257 -45.92 67.83 -62.82
C PRO A 257 -44.75 66.99 -62.30
N ARG A 258 -43.76 67.66 -61.68
CA ARG A 258 -42.72 67.03 -60.85
C ARG A 258 -43.42 66.25 -59.73
N THR A 259 -43.60 64.95 -59.91
CA THR A 259 -43.98 64.04 -58.83
C THR A 259 -42.85 63.98 -57.82
N ASP A 260 -43.17 64.27 -56.57
CA ASP A 260 -42.26 64.32 -55.43
C ASP A 260 -41.70 62.91 -55.13
N THR A 261 -40.67 62.49 -55.87
CA THR A 261 -39.95 61.22 -55.67
C THR A 261 -39.07 61.23 -54.42
N ARG A 262 -39.00 62.36 -53.70
CA ARG A 262 -38.10 62.56 -52.56
C ARG A 262 -38.60 61.88 -51.28
N ARG A 263 -39.91 61.92 -50.99
CA ARG A 263 -40.50 61.24 -49.81
C ARG A 263 -40.35 59.71 -49.84
N PRO A 264 -40.63 58.99 -50.95
CA PRO A 264 -40.46 57.54 -50.99
C PRO A 264 -38.98 57.11 -50.90
N GLN A 265 -38.07 57.90 -51.47
CA GLN A 265 -36.63 57.65 -51.39
C GLN A 265 -36.08 57.85 -49.97
N GLU A 266 -36.46 58.93 -49.29
CA GLU A 266 -36.12 59.15 -47.88
C GLU A 266 -36.68 58.04 -46.98
N THR A 267 -37.87 57.50 -47.29
CA THR A 267 -38.48 56.38 -46.55
C THR A 267 -37.72 55.06 -46.76
N TYR A 268 -37.29 54.77 -48.00
CA TYR A 268 -36.45 53.61 -48.31
C TYR A 268 -35.07 53.70 -47.65
N GLU A 269 -34.41 54.85 -47.76
CA GLU A 269 -33.10 55.10 -47.15
C GLU A 269 -33.15 55.00 -45.61
N HIS A 270 -34.19 55.54 -44.98
CA HIS A 270 -34.42 55.43 -43.54
C HIS A 270 -34.68 53.99 -43.08
N THR A 271 -35.49 53.22 -43.81
CA THR A 271 -35.80 51.82 -43.49
C THR A 271 -34.59 50.92 -43.72
N SER A 272 -33.81 51.18 -44.78
CA SER A 272 -32.55 50.51 -45.08
C SER A 272 -31.51 50.75 -43.98
N HIS A 273 -31.38 51.99 -43.51
CA HIS A 273 -30.51 52.33 -42.37
C HIS A 273 -30.89 51.55 -41.12
N GLN A 274 -32.18 51.46 -40.79
CA GLN A 274 -32.66 50.69 -39.63
C GLN A 274 -32.34 49.20 -39.72
N VAL A 275 -32.52 48.57 -40.89
CA VAL A 275 -32.13 47.16 -41.12
C VAL A 275 -30.63 46.98 -40.94
N HIS A 276 -29.81 47.88 -41.51
CA HIS A 276 -28.35 47.82 -41.36
C HIS A 276 -27.91 48.00 -39.89
N THR A 277 -28.54 48.89 -39.14
CA THR A 277 -28.28 49.08 -37.71
C THR A 277 -28.65 47.84 -36.91
N LEU A 278 -29.81 47.23 -37.15
CA LEU A 278 -30.22 45.99 -36.46
C LEU A 278 -29.28 44.82 -36.78
N ARG A 279 -28.86 44.63 -38.04
CA ARG A 279 -27.86 43.60 -38.41
C ARG A 279 -26.53 43.81 -37.71
N ARG A 280 -26.09 45.06 -37.59
CA ARG A 280 -24.87 45.42 -36.87
C ARG A 280 -24.99 45.10 -35.38
N MET A 281 -26.11 45.46 -34.75
CA MET A 281 -26.34 45.20 -33.33
C MET A 281 -26.41 43.71 -33.01
N ILE A 282 -27.07 42.90 -33.82
CA ILE A 282 -27.13 41.43 -33.65
C ILE A 282 -25.71 40.84 -33.78
N LYS A 283 -24.98 41.22 -34.84
CA LYS A 283 -23.62 40.74 -35.07
C LYS A 283 -22.64 41.16 -33.97
N GLU A 284 -22.70 42.39 -33.49
CA GLU A 284 -21.89 42.86 -32.36
C GLU A 284 -22.24 42.12 -31.06
N LYS A 285 -23.53 41.79 -30.83
CA LYS A 285 -23.97 40.97 -29.70
C LYS A 285 -23.47 39.52 -29.79
N ASP A 286 -23.58 38.90 -30.96
CA ASP A 286 -23.11 37.52 -31.18
C ASP A 286 -21.59 37.42 -31.06
N GLU A 287 -20.86 38.42 -31.56
CA GLU A 287 -19.41 38.51 -31.39
C GLU A 287 -19.03 38.78 -29.94
N ALA A 288 -19.76 39.62 -29.20
CA ALA A 288 -19.55 39.83 -27.77
C ALA A 288 -19.80 38.55 -26.96
N PHE A 289 -20.87 37.83 -27.29
CA PHE A 289 -21.18 36.53 -26.67
C PHE A 289 -20.09 35.49 -26.98
N ARG A 290 -19.65 35.40 -28.25
CA ARG A 290 -18.59 34.48 -28.67
C ARG A 290 -17.22 34.83 -28.08
N ARG A 291 -16.92 36.12 -27.84
CA ARG A 291 -15.70 36.55 -27.14
C ARG A 291 -15.75 36.21 -25.64
N HIS A 292 -16.92 36.25 -25.01
CA HIS A 292 -17.08 35.95 -23.58
C HIS A 292 -17.28 34.46 -23.27
N TYR A 293 -17.87 33.68 -24.18
CA TYR A 293 -18.29 32.29 -23.93
C TYR A 293 -17.87 31.29 -25.03
N GLY A 294 -17.24 31.74 -26.12
CA GLY A 294 -16.84 30.92 -27.26
C GLY A 294 -15.39 30.44 -27.24
N SER A 295 -14.62 30.73 -26.19
CA SER A 295 -13.44 29.93 -25.90
C SER A 295 -13.93 28.56 -25.44
N GLU A 296 -13.56 27.51 -26.17
CA GLU A 296 -13.52 26.14 -25.65
C GLU A 296 -13.10 26.21 -24.17
N PRO A 297 -13.83 25.55 -23.25
CA PRO A 297 -13.44 25.57 -21.85
C PRO A 297 -11.96 25.22 -21.83
N PRO A 298 -11.08 26.04 -21.21
CA PRO A 298 -9.68 25.67 -21.11
C PRO A 298 -9.69 24.23 -20.58
N PRO A 299 -9.01 23.28 -21.26
CA PRO A 299 -9.11 21.87 -20.93
C PRO A 299 -8.85 21.81 -19.45
N VAL A 300 -9.86 21.45 -18.64
CA VAL A 300 -9.91 21.71 -17.20
C VAL A 300 -8.49 21.56 -16.71
N ALA A 301 -7.79 22.69 -16.56
CA ALA A 301 -6.43 22.65 -16.08
C ALA A 301 -6.72 22.23 -14.68
N SER A 302 -6.48 20.94 -14.42
CA SER A 302 -6.68 20.28 -13.15
C SER A 302 -6.24 21.31 -12.13
N TRP A 303 -7.21 21.98 -11.51
CA TRP A 303 -6.93 22.96 -10.48
C TRP A 303 -6.48 22.05 -9.36
N VAL A 304 -5.18 21.76 -9.38
CA VAL A 304 -4.43 21.40 -8.20
C VAL A 304 -4.64 22.62 -7.33
N VAL A 305 -5.66 22.53 -6.48
CA VAL A 305 -5.81 23.34 -5.28
C VAL A 305 -4.40 23.52 -4.73
N PRO A 306 -3.91 24.76 -4.51
CA PRO A 306 -2.68 24.93 -3.74
C PRO A 306 -2.93 24.17 -2.44
N ARG A 307 -2.23 23.04 -2.26
CA ARG A 307 -2.18 22.33 -0.99
C ARG A 307 -1.59 23.32 0.01
N ILE A 308 -2.43 24.10 0.69
CA ILE A 308 -2.16 24.37 2.08
C ILE A 308 -2.23 22.99 2.72
N GLY A 309 -1.09 22.56 3.26
CA GLY A 309 -0.89 21.21 3.76
C GLY A 309 -1.94 20.86 4.81
N VAL A 310 -2.95 20.12 4.37
CA VAL A 310 -3.80 19.31 5.24
C VAL A 310 -3.77 17.91 4.64
N SER A 311 -3.21 17.00 5.40
CA SER A 311 -3.08 15.57 5.10
C SER A 311 -4.48 14.94 4.94
N PRO A 312 -4.67 13.96 4.05
CA PRO A 312 -5.98 13.35 3.88
C PRO A 312 -6.36 12.47 5.08
N PRO A 313 -7.66 12.39 5.45
CA PRO A 313 -8.12 11.50 6.50
C PRO A 313 -8.07 10.04 5.98
N SER A 314 -7.42 9.16 6.74
CA SER A 314 -7.43 7.72 6.48
C SER A 314 -8.81 7.14 6.82
N ASP A 315 -9.54 6.68 5.81
CA ASP A 315 -10.65 5.74 6.02
C ASP A 315 -10.08 4.35 6.31
N GLY A 316 -10.45 3.82 7.46
CA GLY A 316 -10.05 2.50 7.91
C GLY A 316 -10.77 1.37 7.17
N SER A 317 -10.01 0.39 6.68
CA SER A 317 -10.31 -1.03 6.90
C SER A 317 -9.10 -1.92 6.61
N THR A 318 -8.83 -2.82 7.57
CA THR A 318 -8.01 -4.04 7.48
C THR A 318 -6.48 -3.89 7.36
N GLY A 319 -5.81 -3.92 8.51
CA GLY A 319 -4.35 -3.94 8.60
C GLY A 319 -3.73 -5.24 8.07
N LYS A 320 -2.89 -5.10 7.04
CA LYS A 320 -1.79 -6.03 6.74
C LYS A 320 -0.49 -5.24 6.87
N CYS A 321 0.49 -5.77 7.62
CA CYS A 321 1.85 -5.20 7.70
C CYS A 321 2.49 -5.04 6.31
N PRO A 322 3.32 -4.01 6.08
CA PRO A 322 4.04 -3.83 4.81
C PRO A 322 5.32 -4.70 4.74
N PRO A 323 5.74 -5.12 3.53
CA PRO A 323 7.01 -5.81 3.28
C PRO A 323 8.21 -4.85 3.14
N ALA A 324 9.43 -5.37 3.32
CA ALA A 324 10.69 -4.64 3.18
C ALA A 324 10.94 -4.05 1.77
N PRO A 325 11.67 -2.91 1.64
CA PRO A 325 11.86 -2.23 0.36
C PRO A 325 12.90 -2.91 -0.58
N PRO A 326 12.64 -2.96 -1.90
CA PRO A 326 13.56 -3.49 -2.91
C PRO A 326 14.48 -2.44 -3.59
N LEU A 327 15.63 -2.91 -4.11
CA LEU A 327 16.66 -2.17 -4.85
C LEU A 327 16.20 -1.66 -6.24
N PRO A 328 16.72 -0.52 -6.75
CA PRO A 328 16.48 -0.08 -8.12
C PRO A 328 17.37 -0.83 -9.14
N GLY A 329 16.73 -1.51 -10.08
CA GLY A 329 17.31 -2.03 -11.32
C GLY A 329 17.19 -1.02 -12.48
N ALA A 330 18.14 -1.09 -13.39
CA ALA A 330 18.42 -0.15 -14.46
C ALA A 330 17.46 -0.20 -15.67
N SER A 331 17.43 0.89 -16.45
CA SER A 331 17.19 0.87 -17.91
C SER A 331 17.64 2.19 -18.57
N PRO A 332 17.89 2.19 -19.91
CA PRO A 332 19.10 2.75 -20.49
C PRO A 332 18.91 4.13 -21.15
N SER A 333 19.99 4.91 -21.24
CA SER A 333 20.02 6.13 -22.07
C SER A 333 21.29 6.26 -22.90
N ILE A 334 21.04 6.67 -24.14
CA ILE A 334 21.92 6.95 -25.27
C ILE A 334 22.85 8.13 -24.97
N ALA A 335 24.02 8.08 -25.59
CA ALA A 335 25.15 8.99 -25.46
C ALA A 335 24.89 10.42 -25.92
N LEU A 336 25.46 11.40 -25.20
CA LEU A 336 25.99 12.65 -25.78
C LEU A 336 27.24 13.11 -25.00
N THR A 337 28.19 13.61 -25.77
CA THR A 337 29.56 14.05 -25.50
C THR A 337 29.70 15.35 -24.70
N VAL A 338 30.77 15.48 -23.90
CA VAL A 338 31.82 16.56 -23.93
C VAL A 338 32.68 16.42 -22.64
N GLY A 339 34.01 16.49 -22.80
CA GLY A 339 34.99 15.91 -21.88
C GLY A 339 35.46 16.78 -20.70
N LEU A 340 35.90 16.07 -19.65
CA LEU A 340 36.80 16.50 -18.57
C LEU A 340 37.47 15.22 -17.99
N SER A 341 38.79 15.25 -17.83
CA SER A 341 39.68 14.34 -17.08
C SER A 341 39.38 12.83 -17.11
N ALA A 342 40.14 12.08 -17.93
CA ALA A 342 39.99 10.63 -18.09
C ALA A 342 40.32 9.85 -16.80
N ILE A 343 39.29 9.46 -16.05
CA ILE A 343 39.38 8.45 -14.99
C ILE A 343 39.68 7.10 -15.66
N ARG A 344 40.87 6.53 -15.42
CA ARG A 344 41.25 5.20 -15.91
C ARG A 344 40.30 4.16 -15.31
N ILE A 345 39.51 3.52 -16.17
CA ILE A 345 38.72 2.33 -15.81
C ILE A 345 39.71 1.23 -15.41
N LYS A 346 39.78 0.92 -14.10
CA LYS A 346 40.68 -0.13 -13.57
C LYS A 346 40.22 -1.50 -14.06
N LYS A 347 41.16 -2.37 -14.44
CA LYS A 347 40.84 -3.72 -14.93
C LYS A 347 40.37 -4.58 -13.75
N PRO A 348 39.32 -5.39 -13.91
CA PRO A 348 38.85 -6.28 -12.85
C PRO A 348 39.94 -7.31 -12.51
N ILE A 349 40.23 -7.46 -11.21
CA ILE A 349 41.17 -8.45 -10.69
C ILE A 349 40.54 -9.83 -10.84
N LYS A 350 41.30 -10.78 -11.39
CA LYS A 350 40.86 -12.17 -11.52
C LYS A 350 41.25 -12.93 -10.26
N THR A 351 40.28 -13.57 -9.62
CA THR A 351 40.52 -14.45 -8.47
C THR A 351 40.43 -15.92 -8.88
N LYS A 352 41.19 -16.79 -8.19
CA LYS A 352 41.18 -18.25 -8.34
C LYS A 352 39.95 -18.88 -7.68
N PHE A 353 39.52 -18.34 -6.54
CA PHE A 353 38.32 -18.78 -5.82
C PHE A 353 37.21 -17.74 -5.82
N ARG A 354 35.96 -18.20 -5.72
CA ARG A 354 34.81 -17.32 -5.50
C ARG A 354 34.82 -16.82 -4.07
N LEU A 355 35.04 -15.51 -3.89
CA LEU A 355 35.06 -14.82 -2.61
C LEU A 355 33.66 -14.28 -2.22
N PRO A 356 33.41 -14.02 -0.93
CA PRO A 356 32.23 -13.33 -0.45
C PRO A 356 32.08 -11.99 -1.17
N VAL A 357 30.85 -11.69 -1.59
CA VAL A 357 30.53 -10.38 -2.16
C VAL A 357 30.47 -9.39 -1.01
N PHE A 358 31.27 -8.32 -1.08
CA PHE A 358 31.14 -7.19 -0.18
C PHE A 358 29.91 -6.38 -0.59
N ASN A 359 28.95 -6.26 0.31
CA ASN A 359 27.71 -5.51 0.07
C ASN A 359 27.94 -4.01 0.26
N TRP A 360 28.80 -3.42 -0.57
CA TRP A 360 29.13 -2.00 -0.55
C TRP A 360 28.52 -1.29 -1.74
N THR A 361 28.09 -0.06 -1.53
CA THR A 361 27.67 0.83 -2.61
C THR A 361 28.91 1.50 -3.19
N ALA A 362 29.45 0.94 -4.28
CA ALA A 362 30.61 1.51 -4.95
C ALA A 362 30.30 2.89 -5.55
N LEU A 363 31.21 3.84 -5.39
CA LEU A 363 31.12 5.15 -6.04
C LEU A 363 31.25 4.99 -7.55
N LYS A 364 30.41 5.69 -8.31
CA LYS A 364 30.55 5.74 -9.78
C LYS A 364 31.82 6.50 -10.13
N PRO A 365 32.50 6.19 -11.26
CA PRO A 365 33.72 6.89 -11.67
C PRO A 365 33.60 8.43 -11.61
N SER A 366 32.46 8.97 -12.04
CA SER A 366 32.16 10.40 -12.01
C SER A 366 32.11 11.03 -10.59
N GLN A 367 31.98 10.22 -9.54
CA GLN A 367 31.92 10.64 -8.14
C GLN A 367 33.27 10.50 -7.42
N ILE A 368 34.30 9.95 -8.08
CA ILE A 368 35.61 9.68 -7.47
C ILE A 368 36.51 10.93 -7.47
N SER A 369 36.37 11.78 -8.48
CA SER A 369 37.18 13.00 -8.64
C SER A 369 36.99 13.95 -7.46
N GLY A 370 38.09 14.28 -6.75
CA GLY A 370 38.07 15.15 -5.57
C GLY A 370 37.80 14.45 -4.24
N THR A 371 37.79 13.11 -4.23
CA THR A 371 37.69 12.30 -2.99
C THR A 371 39.04 11.69 -2.65
N VAL A 372 39.22 11.23 -1.41
CA VAL A 372 40.44 10.48 -1.01
C VAL A 372 40.73 9.29 -1.93
N PHE A 373 39.70 8.71 -2.55
CA PHE A 373 39.83 7.57 -3.46
C PHE A 373 40.48 7.91 -4.81
N SER A 374 40.65 9.19 -5.17
CA SER A 374 41.37 9.55 -6.40
C SER A 374 42.89 9.44 -6.27
N GLU A 375 43.42 9.43 -5.04
CA GLU A 375 44.86 9.39 -4.75
C GLU A 375 45.34 7.99 -4.30
N LEU A 376 44.43 7.02 -4.18
CA LEU A 376 44.77 5.67 -3.77
C LEU A 376 45.36 4.85 -4.93
N ASP A 377 46.54 4.30 -4.67
CA ASP A 377 47.27 3.43 -5.58
C ASP A 377 47.03 1.95 -5.23
N ASP A 378 46.08 1.35 -5.93
CA ASP A 378 45.73 -0.06 -5.75
C ASP A 378 46.88 -1.00 -6.18
N GLU A 379 47.77 -0.58 -7.09
CA GLU A 379 48.87 -1.45 -7.57
C GLU A 379 49.87 -1.72 -6.45
N ARG A 380 50.21 -0.69 -5.66
CA ARG A 380 51.07 -0.82 -4.49
C ARG A 380 50.46 -1.74 -3.41
N VAL A 381 49.14 -1.67 -3.20
CA VAL A 381 48.45 -2.53 -2.22
C VAL A 381 48.43 -3.99 -2.67
N LEU A 382 48.32 -4.23 -3.98
CA LEU A 382 48.33 -5.59 -4.55
C LEU A 382 49.72 -6.23 -4.54
N GLU A 383 50.80 -5.43 -4.59
CA GLU A 383 52.18 -5.92 -4.44
C GLU A 383 52.48 -6.35 -2.99
N ASP A 384 51.95 -5.63 -2.00
CA ASP A 384 52.16 -5.92 -0.58
C ASP A 384 51.25 -7.04 -0.03
N LEU A 385 50.15 -7.37 -0.72
CA LEU A 385 49.15 -8.33 -0.27
C LEU A 385 49.37 -9.72 -0.87
N ASP A 386 49.54 -10.74 -0.01
CA ASP A 386 49.53 -12.15 -0.42
C ASP A 386 48.11 -12.59 -0.83
N LEU A 387 47.82 -12.44 -2.12
CA LEU A 387 46.52 -12.76 -2.72
C LEU A 387 46.20 -14.26 -2.65
N GLU A 388 47.19 -15.15 -2.72
CA GLU A 388 46.94 -16.59 -2.71
C GLU A 388 46.46 -17.05 -1.33
N ARG A 389 47.12 -16.59 -0.27
CA ARG A 389 46.68 -16.86 1.11
C ARG A 389 45.36 -16.18 1.43
N PHE A 390 45.16 -14.94 0.96
CA PHE A 390 43.92 -14.21 1.16
C PHE A 390 42.73 -14.93 0.55
N GLU A 391 42.85 -15.36 -0.71
CA GLU A 391 41.77 -16.08 -1.37
C GLU A 391 41.46 -17.42 -0.72
N GLU A 392 42.48 -18.14 -0.24
CA GLU A 392 42.28 -19.41 0.44
C GLU A 392 41.51 -19.29 1.76
N LEU A 393 41.79 -18.24 2.54
CA LEU A 393 41.12 -17.95 3.80
C LEU A 393 39.67 -17.52 3.61
N PHE A 394 39.39 -16.74 2.57
CA PHE A 394 38.09 -16.13 2.35
C PHE A 394 37.22 -16.85 1.31
N LYS A 395 37.66 -17.97 0.71
CA LYS A 395 36.84 -18.70 -0.28
C LYS A 395 35.48 -19.11 0.25
N THR A 396 34.44 -18.95 -0.57
CA THR A 396 33.10 -19.42 -0.24
C THR A 396 32.97 -20.94 -0.38
N LYS A 397 32.04 -21.56 0.36
CA LYS A 397 31.75 -23.01 0.25
C LYS A 397 31.16 -23.41 -1.10
N ALA A 398 30.59 -22.45 -1.84
CA ALA A 398 30.01 -22.64 -3.16
C ALA A 398 31.03 -22.27 -4.25
N GLN A 399 32.10 -23.06 -4.37
CA GLN A 399 32.93 -23.04 -5.56
C GLN A 399 32.15 -23.74 -6.67
N GLY A 400 31.62 -22.99 -7.64
CA GLY A 400 31.06 -23.58 -8.85
C GLY A 400 32.15 -24.34 -9.63
N PRO A 401 31.81 -25.06 -10.71
CA PRO A 401 32.82 -25.69 -11.56
C PRO A 401 33.90 -24.68 -11.94
N ALA A 402 35.16 -25.02 -11.72
CA ALA A 402 36.29 -24.14 -11.99
C ALA A 402 36.25 -23.66 -13.45
N LEU A 403 36.38 -22.36 -13.65
CA LEU A 403 36.58 -21.78 -14.98
C LEU A 403 37.98 -22.16 -15.46
N GLU A 404 38.12 -23.33 -16.08
CA GLU A 404 39.25 -23.61 -16.95
C GLU A 404 39.01 -23.01 -18.35
N LEU A 405 40.06 -22.37 -18.84
CA LEU A 405 40.14 -21.60 -20.07
C LEU A 405 40.56 -22.52 -21.24
N VAL A 406 39.97 -22.28 -22.42
CA VAL A 406 40.45 -22.59 -23.80
C VAL A 406 39.88 -23.82 -24.55
N CYS A 407 39.14 -23.46 -25.61
CA CYS A 407 38.89 -24.13 -26.91
C CYS A 407 37.88 -25.30 -27.07
N ALA A 408 36.83 -24.96 -27.82
CA ALA A 408 36.13 -25.75 -28.83
C ALA A 408 35.29 -26.99 -28.43
N LYS A 409 34.01 -26.87 -28.83
CA LYS A 409 33.03 -27.89 -29.22
C LYS A 409 32.16 -28.53 -28.13
N SER A 410 30.91 -28.06 -28.18
CA SER A 410 29.64 -28.82 -28.11
C SER A 410 29.38 -29.68 -26.88
N LYS A 411 28.43 -29.22 -26.05
CA LYS A 411 27.30 -30.04 -25.60
C LYS A 411 26.14 -29.15 -25.13
N ALA A 412 24.94 -29.52 -25.57
CA ALA A 412 23.72 -28.73 -25.54
C ALA A 412 23.26 -28.39 -24.11
N ALA A 413 23.02 -27.09 -23.85
CA ALA A 413 22.19 -26.65 -22.75
C ALA A 413 20.72 -26.85 -23.15
N GLN A 414 20.01 -27.68 -22.40
CA GLN A 414 18.59 -27.92 -22.57
C GLN A 414 17.84 -26.64 -22.21
N LYS A 415 17.33 -25.97 -23.24
CA LYS A 415 16.55 -24.73 -23.17
C LYS A 415 15.24 -25.04 -22.45
N VAL A 416 15.12 -24.74 -21.17
CA VAL A 416 13.81 -24.74 -20.48
C VAL A 416 12.99 -23.64 -21.13
N ALA A 417 11.86 -24.00 -21.72
CA ALA A 417 10.96 -23.06 -22.37
C ALA A 417 10.42 -22.05 -21.33
N THR A 418 10.54 -20.76 -21.62
CA THR A 418 9.98 -19.68 -20.81
C THR A 418 8.46 -19.76 -20.90
N LYS A 419 7.79 -20.26 -19.86
CA LYS A 419 6.33 -20.28 -19.79
C LYS A 419 5.76 -18.86 -19.73
N VAL A 420 4.60 -18.64 -20.36
CA VAL A 420 3.86 -17.38 -20.39
C VAL A 420 3.11 -17.20 -19.06
N THR A 421 3.31 -16.05 -18.41
CA THR A 421 2.60 -15.66 -17.17
C THR A 421 1.70 -14.46 -17.44
N LEU A 422 0.41 -14.56 -17.10
CA LEU A 422 -0.57 -13.47 -17.25
C LEU A 422 -0.90 -12.81 -15.91
N LEU A 423 -0.76 -13.55 -14.81
CA LEU A 423 -0.81 -13.05 -13.46
C LEU A 423 0.40 -12.14 -13.15
N GLU A 424 0.18 -11.15 -12.29
CA GLU A 424 1.27 -10.36 -11.71
C GLU A 424 2.23 -11.26 -10.92
N ALA A 425 3.53 -10.97 -10.98
CA ALA A 425 4.58 -11.87 -10.52
C ALA A 425 4.49 -12.22 -9.02
N ASN A 426 4.16 -11.26 -8.15
CA ASN A 426 3.97 -11.54 -6.73
C ASN A 426 2.69 -12.33 -6.47
N ARG A 427 1.61 -12.04 -7.21
CA ARG A 427 0.34 -12.79 -7.14
C ARG A 427 0.53 -14.25 -7.55
N ALA A 428 1.22 -14.51 -8.67
CA ALA A 428 1.58 -15.86 -9.11
C ALA A 428 2.45 -16.57 -8.08
N LYS A 429 3.49 -15.93 -7.56
CA LYS A 429 4.38 -16.50 -6.53
C LYS A 429 3.61 -16.88 -5.25
N ASN A 430 2.74 -15.99 -4.75
CA ASN A 430 1.96 -16.24 -3.55
C ASN A 430 0.94 -17.38 -3.74
N LEU A 431 0.35 -17.47 -4.94
CA LEU A 431 -0.52 -18.57 -5.32
C LEU A 431 0.26 -19.89 -5.39
N ALA A 432 1.44 -19.90 -6.01
CA ALA A 432 2.31 -21.07 -6.10
C ALA A 432 2.67 -21.62 -4.70
N ILE A 433 3.04 -20.74 -3.77
CA ILE A 433 3.32 -21.12 -2.37
C ILE A 433 2.09 -21.75 -1.72
N THR A 434 0.91 -21.16 -1.93
CA THR A 434 -0.35 -21.63 -1.36
C THR A 434 -0.70 -23.01 -1.94
N LEU A 435 -0.65 -23.20 -3.26
CA LEU A 435 -0.93 -24.46 -3.92
C LEU A 435 0.08 -25.56 -3.54
N ARG A 436 1.35 -25.21 -3.34
CA ARG A 436 2.38 -26.15 -2.87
C ARG A 436 2.10 -26.66 -1.45
N LYS A 437 1.55 -25.80 -0.57
CA LYS A 437 1.08 -26.21 0.77
C LYS A 437 -0.12 -27.15 0.70
N ALA A 438 -0.97 -26.99 -0.32
CA ALA A 438 -2.13 -27.84 -0.55
C ALA A 438 -1.77 -29.27 -0.93
N GLY A 439 -0.67 -29.45 -1.67
CA GLY A 439 -0.24 -30.75 -2.20
C GLY A 439 -1.26 -31.42 -3.13
N ARG A 440 -2.17 -30.65 -3.73
CA ARG A 440 -3.29 -31.12 -4.55
C ARG A 440 -3.25 -30.49 -5.93
N SER A 441 -3.72 -31.21 -6.93
CA SER A 441 -3.84 -30.73 -8.30
C SER A 441 -4.98 -29.71 -8.44
N ALA A 442 -4.89 -28.88 -9.47
CA ALA A 442 -5.90 -27.87 -9.77
C ALA A 442 -7.30 -28.49 -9.97
N ASP A 443 -7.38 -29.64 -10.64
CA ASP A 443 -8.65 -30.34 -10.85
C ASP A 443 -9.22 -30.92 -9.55
N GLU A 444 -8.38 -31.44 -8.65
CA GLU A 444 -8.83 -31.92 -7.33
C GLU A 444 -9.41 -30.79 -6.48
N ILE A 445 -8.75 -29.64 -6.48
CA ILE A 445 -9.22 -28.45 -5.76
C ILE A 445 -10.57 -28.00 -6.34
N CYS A 446 -10.68 -27.85 -7.66
CA CYS A 446 -11.92 -27.42 -8.30
C CYS A 446 -13.07 -28.42 -8.08
N ARG A 447 -12.80 -29.73 -8.13
CA ARG A 447 -13.80 -30.77 -7.83
C ARG A 447 -14.25 -30.75 -6.37
N ALA A 448 -13.31 -30.57 -5.42
CA ALA A 448 -13.64 -30.45 -4.01
C ALA A 448 -14.55 -29.25 -3.75
N ILE A 449 -14.32 -28.13 -4.43
CA ILE A 449 -15.20 -26.94 -4.35
C ILE A 449 -16.58 -27.21 -4.95
N HIS A 450 -16.65 -27.97 -6.04
CA HIS A 450 -17.93 -28.32 -6.65
C HIS A 450 -18.79 -29.22 -5.76
N THR A 451 -18.14 -30.10 -4.99
CA THR A 451 -18.76 -31.13 -4.13
C THR A 451 -18.82 -30.75 -2.66
N PHE A 452 -18.32 -29.57 -2.28
CA PHE A 452 -18.21 -29.11 -0.88
C PHE A 452 -17.42 -30.07 0.03
N ASP A 453 -16.39 -30.73 -0.52
CA ASP A 453 -15.60 -31.73 0.19
C ASP A 453 -14.51 -31.09 1.08
N LEU A 454 -14.82 -30.97 2.38
CA LEU A 454 -13.90 -30.45 3.40
C LEU A 454 -12.83 -31.45 3.84
N ALA A 455 -12.97 -32.75 3.52
CA ALA A 455 -11.93 -33.74 3.79
C ALA A 455 -10.78 -33.60 2.77
N THR A 456 -11.14 -33.41 1.50
CA THR A 456 -10.17 -33.08 0.47
C THR A 456 -9.71 -31.62 0.57
N LEU A 457 -10.55 -30.66 0.97
CA LEU A 457 -10.17 -29.25 1.05
C LEU A 457 -10.41 -28.68 2.46
N PRO A 458 -9.43 -28.77 3.37
CA PRO A 458 -9.59 -28.31 4.76
C PRO A 458 -9.93 -26.82 4.85
N VAL A 459 -10.68 -26.43 5.89
CA VAL A 459 -11.19 -25.05 6.07
C VAL A 459 -10.09 -23.99 6.05
N ASP A 460 -8.96 -24.23 6.73
CA ASP A 460 -7.78 -23.35 6.71
C ASP A 460 -7.29 -23.05 5.28
N PHE A 461 -7.35 -24.07 4.43
CA PHE A 461 -6.94 -23.95 3.04
C PHE A 461 -7.99 -23.25 2.19
N VAL A 462 -9.28 -23.50 2.44
CA VAL A 462 -10.39 -22.77 1.82
C VAL A 462 -10.24 -21.27 2.09
N GLU A 463 -10.00 -20.87 3.35
CA GLU A 463 -9.80 -19.47 3.74
C GLU A 463 -8.56 -18.84 3.09
N CYS A 464 -7.48 -19.63 2.94
CA CYS A 464 -6.31 -19.17 2.21
C CYS A 464 -6.62 -18.94 0.73
N LEU A 465 -7.36 -19.86 0.10
CA LEU A 465 -7.68 -19.81 -1.32
C LEU A 465 -8.71 -18.72 -1.65
N MET A 466 -9.56 -18.33 -0.69
CA MET A 466 -10.45 -17.15 -0.82
C MET A 466 -9.68 -15.84 -1.08
N ARG A 467 -8.42 -15.72 -0.64
CA ARG A 467 -7.58 -14.54 -0.93
C ARG A 467 -7.11 -14.48 -2.39
N PHE A 468 -7.26 -15.58 -3.12
CA PHE A 468 -6.88 -15.74 -4.52
C PHE A 468 -8.07 -15.88 -5.45
N LEU A 469 -9.26 -15.44 -5.02
CA LEU A 469 -10.39 -15.33 -5.94
C LEU A 469 -9.98 -14.47 -7.16
N PRO A 470 -10.24 -14.96 -8.39
CA PRO A 470 -9.83 -14.26 -9.60
C PRO A 470 -10.55 -12.92 -9.69
N THR A 471 -9.80 -11.85 -9.96
CA THR A 471 -10.41 -10.55 -10.25
C THR A 471 -11.09 -10.58 -11.62
N GLU A 472 -12.02 -9.67 -11.88
CA GLU A 472 -12.70 -9.59 -13.18
C GLU A 472 -11.70 -9.35 -14.32
N ALA A 473 -10.66 -8.53 -14.07
CA ALA A 473 -9.59 -8.25 -15.03
C ALA A 473 -8.77 -9.51 -15.35
N GLU A 474 -8.39 -10.30 -14.34
CA GLU A 474 -7.65 -11.55 -14.50
C GLU A 474 -8.48 -12.62 -15.23
N ALA A 475 -9.73 -12.80 -14.82
CA ALA A 475 -10.65 -13.73 -15.48
C ALA A 475 -10.84 -13.36 -16.96
N LYS A 476 -10.94 -12.07 -17.28
CA LYS A 476 -11.05 -11.58 -18.66
C LYS A 476 -9.78 -11.85 -19.46
N ALA A 477 -8.59 -11.59 -18.89
CA ALA A 477 -7.32 -11.84 -19.54
C ALA A 477 -7.10 -13.34 -19.85
N LEU A 478 -7.39 -14.21 -18.87
CA LEU A 478 -7.26 -15.66 -19.01
C LEU A 478 -8.28 -16.24 -20.01
N ARG A 479 -9.53 -15.77 -19.99
CA ARG A 479 -10.54 -16.18 -20.97
C ARG A 479 -10.23 -15.69 -22.38
N GLN A 480 -9.64 -14.50 -22.51
CA GLN A 480 -9.20 -13.99 -23.81
C GLN A 480 -8.05 -14.83 -24.38
N TYR A 481 -7.09 -15.22 -23.53
CA TYR A 481 -6.00 -16.11 -23.92
C TYR A 481 -6.52 -17.48 -24.39
N GLU A 482 -7.50 -18.06 -23.69
CA GLU A 482 -8.17 -19.30 -24.10
C GLU A 482 -8.97 -19.13 -25.41
N ARG A 483 -9.69 -18.02 -25.56
CA ARG A 483 -10.48 -17.71 -26.76
C ARG A 483 -9.61 -17.56 -28.01
N GLU A 484 -8.40 -17.02 -27.86
CA GLU A 484 -7.40 -16.87 -28.92
C GLU A 484 -6.75 -18.20 -29.34
N ARG A 485 -7.19 -19.34 -28.76
CA ARG A 485 -6.68 -20.70 -29.03
C ARG A 485 -5.16 -20.83 -28.88
N LYS A 486 -4.58 -20.06 -27.96
CA LYS A 486 -3.16 -20.17 -27.60
C LYS A 486 -2.91 -21.47 -26.81
N PRO A 487 -1.73 -22.10 -26.94
CA PRO A 487 -1.43 -23.35 -26.24
C PRO A 487 -1.51 -23.15 -24.72
N LEU A 488 -2.38 -23.91 -24.04
CA LEU A 488 -2.54 -23.81 -22.58
C LEU A 488 -1.37 -24.44 -21.83
N GLU A 489 -0.56 -25.26 -22.51
CA GLU A 489 0.66 -25.88 -22.02
C GLU A 489 1.81 -24.87 -21.90
N GLU A 490 1.72 -23.75 -22.61
CA GLU A 490 2.70 -22.66 -22.52
C GLU A 490 2.44 -21.74 -21.32
N LEU A 491 1.25 -21.79 -20.71
CA LEU A 491 0.97 -21.03 -19.50
C LEU A 491 1.75 -21.57 -18.30
N ALA A 492 2.12 -20.67 -17.39
CA ALA A 492 2.61 -21.06 -16.08
C ALA A 492 1.53 -21.86 -15.33
N ASP A 493 1.99 -22.72 -14.42
CA ASP A 493 1.11 -23.68 -13.74
C ASP A 493 0.06 -22.95 -12.86
N GLU A 494 0.43 -21.76 -12.36
CA GLU A 494 -0.40 -20.83 -11.61
C GLU A 494 -1.50 -20.19 -12.46
N ASP A 495 -1.17 -19.74 -13.67
CA ASP A 495 -2.13 -19.18 -14.63
C ASP A 495 -3.13 -20.25 -15.09
N ARG A 496 -2.64 -21.49 -15.33
CA ARG A 496 -3.50 -22.62 -15.67
C ARG A 496 -4.47 -22.97 -14.54
N PHE A 497 -3.99 -22.95 -13.29
CA PHE A 497 -4.85 -23.10 -12.12
C PHE A 497 -5.91 -21.99 -12.09
N MET A 498 -5.51 -20.72 -12.24
CA MET A 498 -6.42 -19.59 -12.15
C MET A 498 -7.50 -19.60 -13.24
N LEU A 499 -7.15 -20.06 -14.45
CA LEU A 499 -8.11 -20.27 -15.53
C LEU A 499 -9.18 -21.30 -15.13
N GLN A 500 -8.77 -22.47 -14.62
CA GLN A 500 -9.71 -23.50 -14.15
C GLN A 500 -10.54 -23.02 -12.96
N PHE A 501 -9.91 -22.35 -12.01
CA PHE A 501 -10.55 -21.81 -10.82
C PHE A 501 -11.63 -20.78 -11.19
N SER A 502 -11.36 -19.90 -12.15
CA SER A 502 -12.32 -18.90 -12.65
C SER A 502 -13.52 -19.47 -13.42
N LYS A 503 -13.49 -20.76 -13.78
CA LYS A 503 -14.60 -21.48 -14.43
C LYS A 503 -15.57 -22.12 -13.44
N VAL A 504 -15.22 -22.16 -12.15
CA VAL A 504 -16.11 -22.69 -11.12
C VAL A 504 -17.31 -21.75 -10.98
N GLU A 505 -18.51 -22.27 -11.22
CA GLU A 505 -19.74 -21.48 -11.11
C GLU A 505 -19.99 -21.03 -9.67
N ARG A 506 -20.34 -19.75 -9.51
CA ARG A 506 -20.61 -19.12 -8.20
C ARG A 506 -19.47 -19.36 -7.21
N LEU A 507 -18.23 -19.31 -7.70
CA LEU A 507 -17.03 -19.58 -6.92
C LEU A 507 -16.99 -18.81 -5.58
N PRO A 508 -17.21 -17.47 -5.52
CA PRO A 508 -17.16 -16.76 -4.25
C PRO A 508 -18.18 -17.31 -3.22
N GLN A 509 -19.40 -17.61 -3.69
CA GLN A 509 -20.45 -18.14 -2.82
C GLN A 509 -20.15 -19.56 -2.36
N ARG A 510 -19.64 -20.43 -3.25
CA ARG A 510 -19.25 -21.80 -2.88
C ARG A 510 -18.12 -21.81 -1.84
N MET A 511 -17.11 -20.95 -2.03
CA MET A 511 -16.01 -20.81 -1.08
C MET A 511 -16.50 -20.30 0.28
N ALA A 512 -17.40 -19.30 0.31
CA ALA A 512 -18.00 -18.79 1.54
C ALA A 512 -18.81 -19.87 2.28
N ILE A 513 -19.58 -20.69 1.56
CA ILE A 513 -20.34 -21.82 2.14
C ILE A 513 -19.38 -22.86 2.72
N MET A 514 -18.31 -23.23 2.01
CA MET A 514 -17.32 -24.19 2.53
C MET A 514 -16.64 -23.67 3.80
N ALA A 515 -16.25 -22.40 3.82
CA ALA A 515 -15.67 -21.78 5.01
C ALA A 515 -16.66 -21.80 6.19
N PHE A 516 -17.92 -21.45 5.94
CA PHE A 516 -18.97 -21.53 6.96
C PHE A 516 -19.18 -22.94 7.49
N LEU A 517 -19.29 -23.95 6.61
CA LEU A 517 -19.47 -25.35 7.00
C LEU A 517 -18.30 -25.87 7.83
N GLY A 518 -17.06 -25.51 7.46
CA GLY A 518 -15.86 -25.90 8.19
C GLY A 518 -15.78 -25.30 9.58
N ASN A 519 -16.17 -24.04 9.73
CA ASN A 519 -16.12 -23.31 11.00
C ASN A 519 -17.39 -23.48 11.86
N PHE A 520 -18.43 -24.16 11.36
CA PHE A 520 -19.74 -24.21 12.01
C PHE A 520 -19.68 -24.78 13.44
N ALA A 521 -18.98 -25.90 13.63
CA ALA A 521 -18.89 -26.54 14.94
C ALA A 521 -18.17 -25.66 15.98
N GLU A 522 -17.06 -25.03 15.59
CA GLU A 522 -16.30 -24.11 16.43
C GLU A 522 -17.10 -22.84 16.75
N ASN A 523 -17.81 -22.28 15.76
CA ASN A 523 -18.70 -21.13 15.95
C ASN A 523 -19.83 -21.46 16.93
N VAL A 524 -20.46 -22.64 16.80
CA VAL A 524 -21.50 -23.08 17.74
C VAL A 524 -20.91 -23.25 19.14
N GLN A 525 -19.72 -23.84 19.27
CA GLN A 525 -19.07 -24.01 20.57
C GLN A 525 -18.73 -22.66 21.23
N MET A 526 -18.21 -21.70 20.46
CA MET A 526 -17.90 -20.35 20.92
C MET A 526 -19.16 -19.58 21.34
N LEU A 527 -20.24 -19.69 20.56
CA LEU A 527 -21.50 -19.01 20.82
C LEU A 527 -22.36 -19.71 21.89
N THR A 528 -22.07 -20.98 22.20
CA THR A 528 -22.77 -21.72 23.24
C THR A 528 -22.31 -21.21 24.60
N PRO A 529 -23.21 -20.64 25.43
CA PRO A 529 -22.82 -20.09 26.72
C PRO A 529 -22.23 -21.19 27.60
N VAL A 530 -21.00 -20.97 28.05
CA VAL A 530 -20.32 -21.85 29.01
C VAL A 530 -21.07 -21.72 30.34
N ARG A 531 -21.74 -22.79 30.79
CA ARG A 531 -22.34 -22.82 32.12
C ARG A 531 -21.20 -22.80 33.14
N SER A 532 -20.92 -21.63 33.70
CA SER A 532 -20.10 -21.46 34.90
C SER A 532 -20.82 -22.11 36.08
N TRP A 533 -20.26 -23.21 36.59
CA TRP A 533 -20.58 -23.79 37.90
C TRP A 533 -19.39 -23.64 38.82
#